data_AF-A0A4S0V1J3-F1
#
_entry.id   AF-A0A4S0V1J3-F1
#
_cell.length_a   1.000
_cell.length_b   1.000
_cell.length_c   1.000
_cell.angle_alpha   90.00
_cell.angle_beta   90.00
_cell.angle_gamma   90.00
#
_symmetry.space_group_name_H-M   'P 1'
#
loop_
_entity.id
_entity.type
_entity.pdbx_description
1 polymer ?
#
loop_
_entity_poly.entity_id
_entity_poly.type
_entity_poly.pdbx_seq_one_letter_code
_entity_poly.pdbx_strand_id
1 'polypeptide(L)'
;AKGENFFNWVQVHPLMSAPMNGQYPFEQAGIGETSVMLALWPEAVEAGRFGGNASWCRASASEASAELGRKGVAMILEHLRALLSA
;
A
#
# COMPACT_ATOMS: atom_id res chain seq x y z
N ALA A 1 -13.31 23.65 -25.83
CA ALA A 1 -14.32 22.78 -25.16
C ALA A 1 -13.73 22.13 -23.90
N LYS A 2 -14.52 21.67 -22.91
CA LYS A 2 -13.99 20.92 -21.72
C LYS A 2 -13.12 19.71 -22.13
N GLY A 3 -13.33 19.20 -23.34
CA GLY A 3 -12.58 18.14 -24.04
C GLY A 3 -11.16 18.50 -24.54
N GLU A 4 -10.62 19.68 -24.27
CA GLU A 4 -9.25 20.07 -24.71
C GLU A 4 -8.20 20.02 -23.60
N ASN A 5 -8.62 19.99 -22.33
CA ASN A 5 -7.70 19.92 -21.20
C ASN A 5 -7.53 18.48 -20.71
N PHE A 6 -6.36 17.90 -20.96
CA PHE A 6 -5.95 16.55 -20.57
C PHE A 6 -6.20 16.21 -19.09
N PHE A 7 -6.05 17.19 -18.20
CA PHE A 7 -6.26 17.00 -16.77
C PHE A 7 -7.72 16.77 -16.38
N ASN A 8 -8.66 16.99 -17.30
CA ASN A 8 -10.06 16.66 -17.07
C ASN A 8 -10.35 15.15 -17.21
N TRP A 9 -9.43 14.35 -17.78
CA TRP A 9 -9.62 12.89 -17.97
C TRP A 9 -8.57 12.07 -17.25
N VAL A 10 -7.43 12.66 -16.90
CA VAL A 10 -6.37 11.98 -16.15
C VAL A 10 -6.33 12.50 -14.73
N GLN A 11 -6.73 11.64 -13.80
CA GLN A 11 -6.70 11.90 -12.36
C GLN A 11 -5.68 10.98 -11.70
N VAL A 12 -4.90 11.54 -10.77
CA VAL A 12 -3.94 10.79 -9.95
C VAL A 12 -4.53 10.67 -8.56
N HIS A 13 -4.80 9.45 -8.13
CA HIS A 13 -5.27 9.15 -6.78
C HIS A 13 -4.17 8.40 -6.03
N PRO A 14 -3.63 8.96 -4.94
CA PRO A 14 -2.65 8.26 -4.14
C PRO A 14 -3.30 7.04 -3.47
N LEU A 15 -2.59 5.91 -3.44
CA LEU A 15 -3.10 4.70 -2.79
C LEU A 15 -3.33 4.92 -1.29
N MET A 16 -2.42 5.69 -0.67
CA MET A 16 -2.47 6.11 0.73
C MET A 16 -2.76 7.61 0.79
N SER A 17 -3.83 7.99 1.47
CA SER A 17 -4.22 9.39 1.65
C SER A 17 -3.41 10.07 2.76
N ALA A 18 -3.31 11.40 2.74
CA ALA A 18 -2.61 12.15 3.79
C ALA A 18 -3.13 11.84 5.22
N PRO A 19 -4.44 11.67 5.47
CA PRO A 19 -4.95 11.22 6.78
C PRO A 19 -4.49 9.83 7.21
N MET A 20 -4.19 8.92 6.26
CA MET A 20 -3.71 7.57 6.59
C MET A 20 -2.24 7.59 7.05
N ASN A 21 -1.49 8.63 6.71
CA ASN A 21 -0.12 8.81 7.19
C ASN A 21 -0.13 8.92 8.73
N GLY A 22 0.71 8.10 9.38
CA GLY A 22 0.77 8.00 10.85
C GLY A 22 -0.22 7.00 11.46
N GLN A 23 -1.23 6.52 10.72
CA GLN A 23 -2.14 5.47 11.18
C GLN A 23 -1.72 4.06 10.72
N TYR A 24 -0.98 4.01 9.61
CA TYR A 24 -0.43 2.80 9.03
C TYR A 24 1.02 3.05 8.58
N PRO A 25 1.97 2.20 8.97
CA PRO A 25 3.36 2.32 8.53
C PRO A 25 3.45 1.83 7.09
N PHE A 26 3.26 2.71 6.10
CA PHE A 26 3.33 2.34 4.68
C PHE A 26 4.64 2.79 4.08
N GLU A 27 5.59 1.88 3.97
CA GLU A 27 6.87 2.13 3.35
C GLU A 27 7.23 1.06 2.31
N GLN A 28 8.01 1.49 1.32
CA GLN A 28 8.52 0.62 0.26
C GLN A 28 9.25 -0.58 0.84
N ALA A 29 8.76 -1.78 0.49
CA ALA A 29 9.32 -3.07 0.89
C ALA A 29 9.67 -3.18 2.40
N GLY A 30 8.89 -2.52 3.27
CA GLY A 30 9.02 -2.62 4.72
C GLY A 30 7.81 -3.27 5.37
N ILE A 31 7.52 -2.93 6.63
CA ILE A 31 6.46 -3.56 7.43
C ILE A 31 5.10 -3.41 6.74
N GLY A 32 4.81 -2.23 6.19
CA GLY A 32 3.52 -1.90 5.58
C GLY A 32 3.17 -2.68 4.33
N GLU A 33 3.98 -2.51 3.28
CA GLU A 33 3.76 -3.16 1.99
C GLU A 33 3.86 -4.68 2.12
N THR A 34 4.81 -5.19 2.90
CA THR A 34 4.95 -6.63 3.14
C THR A 34 3.72 -7.17 3.88
N SER A 35 3.17 -6.42 4.83
CA SER A 35 1.93 -6.81 5.52
C SER A 35 0.74 -6.86 4.55
N VAL A 36 0.59 -5.87 3.65
CA VAL A 36 -0.46 -5.89 2.61
C VAL A 36 -0.30 -7.12 1.71
N MET A 37 0.93 -7.44 1.29
CA MET A 37 1.22 -8.64 0.51
C MET A 37 0.87 -9.92 1.29
N LEU A 38 1.22 -10.01 2.58
CA LEU A 38 0.85 -11.15 3.43
C LEU A 38 -0.68 -11.33 3.59
N ALA A 39 -1.45 -10.26 3.49
CA ALA A 39 -2.91 -10.32 3.58
C ALA A 39 -3.58 -10.70 2.25
N LEU A 40 -3.04 -10.26 1.12
CA LEU A 40 -3.64 -10.46 -0.21
C LEU A 40 -3.09 -11.68 -0.95
N TRP A 41 -1.80 -11.95 -0.78
CA TRP A 41 -1.07 -13.00 -1.50
C TRP A 41 0.10 -13.56 -0.66
N PRO A 42 -0.19 -14.27 0.44
CA PRO A 42 0.83 -14.71 1.40
C PRO A 42 1.91 -15.60 0.79
N GLU A 43 1.57 -16.44 -0.17
CA GLU A 43 2.51 -17.35 -0.82
C GLU A 43 3.56 -16.65 -1.69
N ALA A 44 3.35 -15.37 -2.06
CA ALA A 44 4.33 -14.56 -2.76
C ALA A 44 5.36 -13.89 -1.81
N VAL A 45 5.17 -14.00 -0.49
CA VAL A 45 6.08 -13.42 0.49
C VAL A 45 7.10 -14.46 0.95
N GLU A 46 8.31 -14.38 0.40
CA GLU A 46 9.42 -15.25 0.77
C GLU A 46 10.13 -14.76 2.05
N ALA A 47 9.57 -15.04 3.22
CA ALA A 47 10.13 -14.61 4.51
C ALA A 47 11.60 -15.05 4.73
N GLY A 48 11.99 -16.21 4.18
CA GLY A 48 13.38 -16.68 4.23
C GLY A 48 14.38 -15.83 3.45
N ARG A 49 13.92 -14.86 2.65
CA ARG A 49 14.76 -13.90 1.92
C ARG A 49 14.80 -12.51 2.56
N PHE A 50 14.13 -12.31 3.69
CA PHE A 50 14.26 -11.06 4.43
C PHE A 50 15.75 -10.83 4.79
N GLY A 51 16.27 -9.65 4.47
CA GLY A 51 17.69 -9.32 4.64
C GLY A 51 18.62 -9.81 3.52
N GLY A 52 18.14 -10.65 2.58
CA GLY A 52 18.93 -11.09 1.41
C GLY A 52 19.20 -9.97 0.39
N ASN A 53 18.48 -8.85 0.49
CA ASN A 53 18.67 -7.66 -0.32
C ASN A 53 18.43 -6.38 0.50
N ALA A 54 19.44 -5.95 1.25
CA ALA A 54 19.34 -4.81 2.16
C ALA A 54 19.21 -3.44 1.46
N SER A 55 19.52 -3.34 0.17
CA SER A 55 19.33 -2.09 -0.59
C SER A 55 17.88 -1.88 -1.02
N TRP A 56 17.08 -2.95 -1.05
CA TRP A 56 15.69 -2.91 -1.49
C TRP A 56 14.71 -3.17 -0.35
N CYS A 57 14.90 -4.26 0.41
CA CYS A 57 14.02 -4.63 1.50
C CYS A 57 14.43 -3.91 2.77
N ARG A 58 13.48 -3.21 3.40
CA ARG A 58 13.72 -2.57 4.69
C ARG A 58 13.78 -3.63 5.78
N ALA A 59 14.63 -3.41 6.79
CA ALA A 59 14.75 -4.29 7.94
C ALA A 59 13.40 -4.53 8.66
N SER A 60 12.49 -3.54 8.63
CA SER A 60 11.14 -3.64 9.21
C SER A 60 10.23 -4.66 8.54
N ALA A 61 10.56 -5.19 7.34
CA ALA A 61 9.74 -6.18 6.66
C ALA A 61 9.57 -7.48 7.48
N SER A 62 10.53 -7.82 8.35
CA SER A 62 10.45 -8.99 9.23
C SER A 62 9.39 -8.87 10.33
N GLU A 63 8.92 -7.65 10.62
CA GLU A 63 7.86 -7.36 11.58
C GLU A 63 6.46 -7.39 10.96
N ALA A 64 6.37 -7.67 9.65
CA ALA A 64 5.11 -7.70 8.92
C ALA A 64 4.19 -8.84 9.37
N SER A 65 2.88 -8.60 9.27
CA SER A 65 1.87 -9.61 9.59
C SER A 65 0.64 -9.49 8.69
N ALA A 66 -0.03 -10.62 8.45
CA ALA A 66 -1.28 -10.63 7.70
C ALA A 66 -2.38 -9.82 8.42
N GLU A 67 -2.36 -9.73 9.75
CA GLU A 67 -3.32 -8.94 10.53
C GLU A 67 -3.15 -7.44 10.28
N LEU A 68 -1.92 -6.94 10.37
CA LEU A 68 -1.62 -5.55 9.98
C LEU A 68 -2.01 -5.33 8.51
N GLY A 69 -1.72 -6.28 7.64
CA GLY A 69 -2.08 -6.21 6.22
C GLY A 69 -3.57 -6.02 5.98
N ARG A 70 -4.42 -6.77 6.68
CA ARG A 70 -5.88 -6.63 6.61
C ARG A 70 -6.33 -5.23 7.02
N LYS A 71 -5.73 -4.63 8.06
CA LYS A 71 -5.98 -3.23 8.44
C LYS A 71 -5.64 -2.29 7.29
N GLY A 72 -4.46 -2.45 6.68
CA GLY A 72 -4.03 -1.64 5.53
C GLY A 72 -4.97 -1.76 4.34
N VAL A 73 -5.34 -2.99 3.96
CA VAL A 73 -6.29 -3.27 2.86
C VAL A 73 -7.64 -2.61 3.10
N ALA A 74 -8.18 -2.69 4.32
CA ALA A 74 -9.46 -2.07 4.67
C ALA A 74 -9.40 -0.54 4.49
N MET A 75 -8.35 0.12 5.01
CA MET A 75 -8.17 1.56 4.88
C MET A 75 -8.02 1.99 3.41
N ILE A 76 -7.26 1.25 2.60
CA ILE A 76 -7.07 1.54 1.16
C ILE A 76 -8.40 1.40 0.41
N LEU A 77 -9.15 0.32 0.64
CA LEU A 77 -10.42 0.10 -0.05
C LEU A 77 -11.47 1.16 0.33
N GLU A 78 -11.53 1.55 1.60
CA GLU A 78 -12.40 2.65 2.05
C GLU A 78 -12.05 3.96 1.33
N HIS A 79 -10.76 4.30 1.26
CA HIS A 79 -10.28 5.50 0.57
C HIS A 79 -10.64 5.49 -0.92
N LEU A 80 -10.33 4.40 -1.64
CA LEU A 80 -10.59 4.30 -3.07
C LEU A 80 -12.08 4.30 -3.39
N ARG A 81 -12.92 3.67 -2.56
CA ARG A 81 -14.39 3.72 -2.72
C ARG A 81 -14.92 5.13 -2.55
N ALA A 82 -14.46 5.85 -1.53
CA ALA A 82 -14.88 7.23 -1.30
C ALA A 82 -14.48 8.16 -2.47
N LEU A 83 -13.30 7.95 -3.06
CA LEU A 83 -12.84 8.74 -4.20
C LEU A 83 -13.55 8.41 -5.52
N LEU A 84 -13.78 7.12 -5.81
CA LEU A 84 -14.25 6.65 -7.12
C LEU A 84 -15.78 6.50 -7.22
N SER A 85 -16.51 6.65 -6.12
CA SER A 85 -17.98 6.65 -6.14
C SER A 85 -18.58 8.04 -6.39
N ALA A 86 -17.76 9.07 -6.60
CA ALA A 86 -18.15 10.46 -6.81
C ALA A 86 -18.34 10.82 -8.29
#